data_AF-A0A1V4ASE4-F1
#
_entry.id   AF-A0A1V4ASE4-F1
#
_cell.length_a   1.000
_cell.length_b   1.000
_cell.length_c   1.000
_cell.angle_alpha   90.00
_cell.angle_beta   90.00
_cell.angle_gamma   90.00
#
_symmetry.space_group_name_H-M   'P 1'
#
loop_
_entity.id
_entity.type
_entity.pdbx_description
1 polymer ?
#
loop_
_entity_poly.entity_id
_entity_poly.type
_entity_poly.pdbx_seq_one_letter_code
_entity_poly.pdbx_strand_id
1 'polypeptide(L)' 'MLPLKKTVSINPQFSDAYYNMGVVYAKNNQIDEAIKSLQKALELNPNDDKSHFALGVIYQMKRKANLSGGKS' A
#
# COMPACT_ATOMS: atom_id res chain seq x y z
N MET A 1 15.69 -25.93 -15.02
CA MET A 1 14.64 -25.80 -13.97
C MET A 1 14.60 -24.33 -13.56
N LEU A 2 13.82 -23.50 -14.27
CA LEU A 2 13.61 -22.10 -13.86
C LEU A 2 12.78 -22.15 -12.58
N PRO A 3 13.19 -21.52 -11.48
CA PRO A 3 12.44 -21.57 -10.24
C PRO A 3 11.07 -20.97 -10.53
N LEU A 4 10.02 -21.71 -10.19
CA LEU A 4 8.63 -21.27 -10.09
C LEU A 4 8.57 -20.10 -9.11
N LYS A 5 9.07 -18.92 -9.52
CA LYS A 5 8.93 -17.66 -8.80
C LYS A 5 7.47 -17.27 -8.93
N LYS A 6 6.66 -17.94 -8.12
CA LYS A 6 5.52 -17.36 -7.45
C LYS A 6 4.49 -16.73 -8.39
N THR A 7 4.10 -17.43 -9.44
CA THR A 7 2.77 -17.29 -10.07
C THR A 7 1.68 -17.84 -9.14
N VAL A 8 1.78 -17.56 -7.84
CA VAL A 8 0.64 -17.64 -6.94
C VAL A 8 -0.12 -16.34 -7.18
N SER A 9 -0.79 -16.26 -8.33
CA SER A 9 -1.79 -15.24 -8.59
C SER A 9 -2.97 -15.54 -7.67
N ILE A 10 -2.82 -15.19 -6.40
CA ILE A 10 -3.94 -15.19 -5.44
C ILE A 10 -4.92 -14.16 -5.99
N ASN A 11 -6.15 -14.61 -6.24
CA ASN A 11 -7.24 -13.89 -6.89
C ASN A 11 -7.07 -12.35 -6.80
N PRO A 12 -6.86 -11.65 -7.94
CA PRO A 12 -6.59 -10.21 -7.97
C PRO A 12 -7.59 -9.37 -7.17
N GLN A 13 -8.81 -9.88 -7.02
CA GLN A 13 -9.88 -9.29 -6.22
C GLN A 13 -9.50 -9.08 -4.73
N PHE A 14 -8.63 -9.93 -4.15
CA PHE A 14 -8.15 -9.71 -2.78
C PHE A 14 -7.14 -8.56 -2.72
N SER A 15 -6.26 -8.43 -3.72
CA SER A 15 -5.32 -7.31 -3.80
C SER A 15 -6.08 -5.98 -3.93
N ASP A 16 -7.09 -5.93 -4.80
CA ASP A 16 -7.98 -4.76 -4.95
C ASP A 16 -8.70 -4.39 -3.64
N ALA A 17 -9.13 -5.37 -2.85
CA ALA A 17 -9.77 -5.13 -1.55
C ALA A 17 -8.80 -4.45 -0.57
N TYR A 18 -7.57 -4.96 -0.46
CA TYR A 18 -6.55 -4.35 0.39
C TYR A 18 -6.11 -2.97 -0.12
N TYR A 19 -6.05 -2.75 -1.44
CA TYR A 19 -5.86 -1.43 -2.02
C TYR A 19 -6.96 -0.45 -1.57
N ASN A 20 -8.23 -0.84 -1.70
CA ASN A 20 -9.36 -0.01 -1.30
C ASN A 20 -9.34 0.29 0.20
N MET A 21 -9.00 -0.69 1.06
CA MET A 21 -8.79 -0.46 2.48
C MET A 21 -7.69 0.57 2.73
N GLY A 22 -6.56 0.46 2.02
CA GLY A 22 -5.46 1.42 2.11
C GLY A 22 -5.89 2.85 1.77
N VAL A 23 -6.69 3.02 0.72
CA VAL A 23 -7.25 4.32 0.33
C VAL A 23 -8.21 4.86 1.40
N VAL A 24 -9.07 4.02 1.98
CA VAL A 24 -9.99 4.43 3.05
C VAL A 24 -9.24 4.86 4.30
N TYR A 25 -8.23 4.09 4.73
CA TYR A 25 -7.39 4.47 5.87
C TYR A 25 -6.63 5.78 5.62
N ALA A 26 -6.11 5.99 4.41
CA ALA A 26 -5.44 7.23 4.05
C ALA A 26 -6.39 8.44 4.12
N LYS A 27 -7.64 8.29 3.64
CA LYS A 27 -8.67 9.33 3.76
C LYS A 27 -9.05 9.64 5.21
N ASN A 28 -8.99 8.63 6.08
CA ASN A 28 -9.20 8.80 7.52
C ASN A 28 -7.96 9.27 8.29
N ASN A 29 -6.89 9.69 7.59
CA ASN A 29 -5.62 10.08 8.17
C ASN A 29 -4.92 8.98 9.01
N GLN A 30 -5.33 7.73 8.83
CA GLN A 30 -4.75 6.54 9.47
C GLN A 30 -3.58 6.03 8.60
N ILE A 31 -2.53 6.84 8.50
CA ILE A 31 -1.43 6.66 7.54
C ILE A 31 -0.71 5.31 7.69
N ASP A 32 -0.48 4.83 8.91
CA ASP A 32 0.22 3.56 9.12
C ASP A 32 -0.62 2.34 8.70
N GLU A 33 -1.92 2.36 8.97
CA GLU A 33 -2.84 1.29 8.53
C GLU A 33 -3.03 1.30 7.00
N ALA A 34 -2.98 2.48 6.40
CA ALA A 34 -2.98 2.62 4.94
C ALA A 34 -1.76 1.94 4.31
N ILE A 35 -0.57 2.15 4.88
CA ILE A 35 0.67 1.51 4.42
C ILE A 35 0.59 -0.01 4.57
N LYS A 36 0.17 -0.51 5.74
CA LYS A 36 0.04 -1.97 5.97
C LYS A 36 -0.92 -2.62 4.97
N SER A 37 -2.05 -1.98 4.70
CA SER A 37 -3.04 -2.50 3.75
C SER A 37 -2.47 -2.58 2.33
N LEU A 38 -1.78 -1.54 1.86
CA LEU A 38 -1.17 -1.54 0.52
C LEU A 38 0.02 -2.50 0.40
N GLN A 39 0.81 -2.66 1.46
CA GLN A 39 1.83 -3.71 1.51
C GLN A 39 1.21 -5.09 1.36
N LYS A 40 0.05 -5.34 2.01
CA LYS A 40 -0.68 -6.60 1.85
C LYS A 40 -1.21 -6.80 0.42
N ALA A 41 -1.69 -5.73 -0.21
CA ALA A 41 -2.09 -5.76 -1.62
C ALA A 41 -0.92 -6.18 -2.53
N LEU A 42 0.29 -5.67 -2.28
CA LEU A 42 1.51 -6.02 -3.01
C LEU A 42 2.08 -7.40 -2.67
N GLU A 43 1.86 -7.93 -1.46
CA GLU A 43 2.18 -9.32 -1.15
C GLU A 43 1.36 -10.31 -1.99
N LEU A 44 0.11 -9.94 -2.30
CA LEU A 44 -0.83 -10.75 -3.10
C LEU A 44 -0.64 -10.55 -4.60
N ASN A 45 -0.45 -9.31 -5.03
CA ASN A 45 -0.12 -8.94 -6.40
C ASN A 45 1.08 -7.98 -6.40
N PRO A 46 2.31 -8.51 -6.52
CA PRO A 46 3.53 -7.69 -6.54
C PRO A 46 3.59 -6.66 -7.67
N ASN A 47 2.80 -6.86 -8.73
CA ASN A 47 2.73 -6.01 -9.92
C ASN A 47 1.48 -5.11 -9.93
N ASP A 48 0.80 -4.91 -8.79
CA ASP A 48 -0.31 -3.95 -8.72
C ASP A 48 0.21 -2.50 -8.74
N ASP A 49 0.18 -1.90 -9.94
CA ASP A 49 0.58 -0.52 -10.18
C ASP A 49 -0.18 0.49 -9.30
N LYS A 50 -1.45 0.22 -8.98
CA LYS A 50 -2.27 1.12 -8.15
C LYS A 50 -1.74 1.16 -6.72
N SER A 51 -1.38 0.00 -6.17
CA SER A 51 -0.84 -0.10 -4.82
C SER A 51 0.54 0.53 -4.69
N HIS A 52 1.41 0.36 -5.69
CA HIS A 52 2.71 1.06 -5.74
C HIS A 52 2.54 2.58 -5.77
N PHE A 53 1.67 3.09 -6.64
CA PHE A 53 1.39 4.52 -6.74
C PHE A 53 0.83 5.09 -5.43
N ALA A 54 -0.15 4.40 -4.83
CA ALA A 54 -0.76 4.82 -3.58
C ALA A 54 0.25 4.86 -2.41
N LEU A 55 1.14 3.87 -2.31
CA LEU A 55 2.22 3.89 -1.31
C LEU A 55 3.13 5.10 -1.49
N GLY A 56 3.51 5.42 -2.73
CA GLY A 56 4.33 6.60 -3.02
C GLY A 56 3.69 7.90 -2.54
N VAL A 57 2.39 8.07 -2.77
CA VAL A 57 1.61 9.22 -2.27
C VAL A 57 1.57 9.23 -0.75
N ILE A 58 1.26 8.10 -0.12
CA ILE A 58 1.11 8.00 1.33
C ILE A 58 2.45 8.22 2.06
N TYR A 59 3.57 7.73 1.53
CA TYR A 59 4.89 8.03 2.10
C TYR A 59 5.24 9.51 2.02
N GLN A 60 4.86 10.21 0.95
CA GLN A 60 5.01 11.66 0.89
C GLN A 60 4.15 12.37 1.92
N MET A 61 2.91 11.92 2.14
CA MET A 61 2.03 12.46 3.18
C MET A 61 2.64 12.24 4.57
N LYS A 62 3.11 11.03 4.88
CA LYS A 62 3.78 10.70 6.15
C LYS A 62 5.01 11.58 6.39
N ARG A 63 5.85 11.76 5.38
CA ARG A 63 7.03 12.64 5.46
C ARG A 63 6.63 14.09 5.73
N LYS A 64 5.63 14.62 5.03
CA LYS A 64 5.12 15.98 5.25
C LYS A 64 4.55 16.16 6.65
N ALA A 65 3.76 15.20 7.14
CA ALA A 65 3.21 15.21 8.50
C ALA A 65 4.32 15.26 9.57
N ASN A 66 5.38 14.45 9.39
CA ASN A 66 6.53 14.45 10.29
C ASN A 66 7.29 15.78 10.28
N LEU A 67 7.39 16.44 9.11
CA LEU A 67 8.03 17.75 8.99
C LEU A 67 7.19 18.89 9.59
N SER A 68 5.85 18.80 9.52
CA SER A 68 4.95 19.77 10.16
C SER A 68 4.86 19.60 11.67
N GLY A 69 5.11 18.40 12.20
CA GLY A 69 5.13 18.12 13.64
C GLY A 69 6.46 18.44 14.34
N GLY A 70 7.51 18.79 13.59
CA GLY A 70 8.84 19.12 14.12
C GLY A 70 9.05 20.60 14.48
N LYS A 71 7.99 21.41 14.50
CA LYS A 71 8.04 22.78 15.02
C LYS A 71 7.37 22.82 16.39
N SER A 72 8.13 22.50 17.41
CA SER A 72 7.86 22.88 18.80
C SER A 72 9.18 23.27 19.43
#